data_AF-E9JGH4-F1
#
_entry.id   AF-E9JGH4-F1
#
_cell.length_a   1.000
_cell.length_b   1.000
_cell.length_c   1.000
_cell.angle_alpha   90.00
_cell.angle_beta   90.00
_cell.angle_gamma   90.00
#
_symmetry.space_group_name_H-M   'P 1'
#
loop_
_entity.id
_entity.type
_entity.pdbx_description
1 polymer ?
#
loop_
_entity_poly.entity_id
_entity_poly.type
_entity_poly.pdbx_seq_one_letter_code
_entity_poly.pdbx_strand_id
1 'polypeptide(L)'
;DLNIYITLAALEIWSKRDLINVVSSSIDTLRSFAEWRERDLLNRRPHDNAQFLTNINFDDNVIGRAYERSMCDPKTSVGIVKDHSTVHLYVASTMAHEMGHNLGMDHDGSQCNCGGAGCVMSATITRSRSYKFSDCSKNQYQNYLTNYKPQCIINQPLRTDTVSTPVSGNELLQNSADPCYDPLTCHPREGEECESGPCCRNCKFLKEGTICKRARGDDMDDYCNGKTCDCPRNPHKGPATAKGSVLM
;
A
#
# COMPACT_ATOMS: atom_id res chain seq x y z
N ASP A 1 11.81 -7.21 2.11
CA ASP A 1 12.06 -6.88 3.54
C ASP A 1 10.87 -7.00 4.46
N LEU A 2 9.66 -6.51 4.11
CA LEU A 2 8.49 -6.56 5.01
C LEU A 2 7.30 -7.38 4.47
N ASN A 3 7.42 -7.95 3.26
CA ASN A 3 6.31 -8.62 2.56
C ASN A 3 5.04 -7.75 2.44
N ILE A 4 5.24 -6.46 2.15
CA ILE A 4 4.19 -5.48 1.87
C ILE A 4 4.29 -5.11 0.40
N TYR A 5 3.14 -5.04 -0.26
CA TYR A 5 3.00 -4.55 -1.63
C TYR A 5 2.18 -3.28 -1.61
N ILE A 6 2.74 -2.20 -2.14
CA ILE A 6 2.06 -0.91 -2.24
C ILE A 6 1.55 -0.77 -3.67
N THR A 7 0.25 -0.52 -3.82
CA THR A 7 -0.40 -0.25 -5.11
C THR A 7 -1.05 1.12 -5.05
N LEU A 8 -0.93 1.88 -6.13
CA LEU A 8 -1.55 3.20 -6.25
C LEU A 8 -3.01 3.05 -6.71
N ALA A 9 -3.93 3.22 -5.77
CA ALA A 9 -5.38 3.17 -5.95
C ALA A 9 -5.90 4.24 -6.90
N ALA A 10 -5.36 5.44 -6.73
CA ALA A 10 -5.75 6.65 -7.41
C ALA A 10 -4.76 7.76 -7.04
N LEU A 11 -4.85 8.85 -7.79
CA LEU A 11 -4.08 10.07 -7.61
C LEU A 11 -5.05 11.25 -7.70
N GLU A 12 -5.02 12.14 -6.72
CA GLU A 12 -5.86 13.34 -6.72
C GLU A 12 -5.02 14.62 -6.62
N ILE A 13 -5.07 15.43 -7.67
CA ILE A 13 -4.31 16.69 -7.76
C ILE A 13 -5.26 17.86 -7.55
N TRP A 14 -5.04 18.64 -6.49
CA TRP A 14 -5.82 19.84 -6.15
C TRP A 14 -5.40 21.05 -6.98
N SER A 15 -5.58 20.98 -8.31
CA SER A 15 -5.09 21.98 -9.27
C SER A 15 -5.78 23.35 -9.21
N LYS A 16 -6.98 23.43 -8.62
CA LYS A 16 -7.78 24.67 -8.56
C LYS A 16 -7.65 25.40 -7.23
N ARG A 17 -7.67 24.65 -6.13
CA ARG A 17 -7.54 25.11 -4.75
C ARG A 17 -7.32 23.92 -3.84
N ASP A 18 -6.72 24.16 -2.69
CA ASP A 18 -6.63 23.15 -1.64
C ASP A 18 -8.01 22.82 -1.08
N LEU A 19 -8.25 21.53 -0.79
CA LEU A 19 -9.49 21.06 -0.17
C LEU A 19 -9.44 21.09 1.36
N ILE A 20 -8.28 21.39 1.93
CA ILE A 20 -8.05 21.62 3.35
C ILE A 20 -7.22 22.90 3.52
N ASN A 21 -7.15 23.41 4.76
CA ASN A 21 -6.22 24.49 5.09
C ASN A 21 -4.81 23.91 5.33
N VAL A 22 -3.89 24.10 4.39
CA VAL A 22 -2.50 23.65 4.52
C VAL A 22 -1.68 24.76 5.18
N VAL A 23 -1.13 24.49 6.37
CA VAL A 23 -0.39 25.46 7.19
C VAL A 23 0.99 24.93 7.60
N SER A 24 1.87 25.79 8.10
CA SER A 24 3.24 25.42 8.54
C SER A 24 3.25 24.44 9.72
N SER A 25 2.19 24.43 10.54
CA SER A 25 2.00 23.40 11.56
C SER A 25 1.70 22.05 10.91
N SER A 26 2.69 21.16 10.93
CA SER A 26 2.56 19.78 10.45
C SER A 26 1.43 19.02 11.19
N ILE A 27 1.20 19.33 12.46
CA ILE A 27 0.13 18.73 13.26
C ILE A 27 -1.25 19.16 12.76
N ASP A 28 -1.45 20.46 12.53
CA ASP A 28 -2.74 20.99 12.10
C ASP A 28 -3.07 20.58 10.66
N THR A 29 -2.07 20.55 9.78
CA THR A 29 -2.21 20.05 8.41
C THR A 29 -2.56 18.57 8.38
N LEU A 30 -1.84 17.73 9.15
CA LEU A 30 -2.15 16.29 9.24
C LEU A 30 -3.57 16.04 9.76
N ARG A 31 -3.99 16.78 10.80
CA ARG A 31 -5.36 16.67 11.34
C ARG A 31 -6.41 17.05 10.31
N SER A 32 -6.19 18.15 9.58
CA SER A 32 -7.13 18.61 8.55
C SER A 32 -7.22 17.60 7.39
N PHE A 33 -6.09 17.02 6.99
CA PHE A 33 -6.04 15.97 5.97
C PHE A 33 -6.75 14.68 6.40
N ALA A 34 -6.55 14.25 7.64
CA ALA A 34 -7.24 13.11 8.24
C ALA A 34 -8.77 13.27 8.24
N GLU A 35 -9.25 14.46 8.61
CA GLU A 35 -10.68 14.80 8.60
C GLU A 35 -11.25 14.82 7.20
N TRP A 36 -10.52 15.37 6.23
CA TRP A 36 -10.92 15.35 4.83
C TRP A 36 -10.96 13.94 4.26
N ARG A 37 -9.97 13.09 4.58
CA ARG A 37 -9.96 11.69 4.13
C ARG A 37 -11.22 10.96 4.60
N GLU A 38 -11.53 11.08 5.89
CA GLU A 38 -12.69 10.42 6.51
C GLU A 38 -14.01 10.89 5.91
N ARG A 39 -14.19 12.22 5.76
CA ARG A 39 -15.48 12.83 5.42
C ARG A 39 -15.73 12.95 3.93
N ASP A 40 -14.69 12.98 3.11
CA ASP A 40 -14.80 13.21 1.68
C ASP A 40 -14.23 12.04 0.89
N LEU A 41 -12.92 11.80 0.97
CA LEU A 41 -12.23 10.87 0.06
C LEU A 41 -12.75 9.42 0.17
N LEU A 42 -12.90 8.90 1.40
CA LEU A 42 -13.36 7.53 1.61
C LEU A 42 -14.79 7.28 1.09
N ASN A 43 -15.63 8.30 1.02
CA ASN A 43 -17.02 8.18 0.54
C ASN A 43 -17.12 7.94 -0.97
N ARG A 44 -16.04 8.22 -1.71
CA ARG A 44 -16.01 8.18 -3.18
C ARG A 44 -14.92 7.28 -3.73
N ARG A 45 -13.88 6.97 -2.95
CA ARG A 45 -12.76 6.11 -3.35
C ARG A 45 -12.36 5.20 -2.18
N PRO A 46 -12.68 3.91 -2.23
CA PRO A 46 -12.14 2.92 -1.28
C PRO A 46 -10.61 2.85 -1.38
N HIS A 47 -9.92 2.98 -0.25
CA HIS A 47 -8.47 2.87 -0.14
C HIS A 47 -8.03 2.64 1.33
N ASP A 48 -6.87 2.03 1.54
CA ASP A 48 -6.37 1.57 2.84
C ASP A 48 -5.69 2.71 3.62
N ASN A 49 -4.92 3.53 2.91
CA ASN A 49 -4.09 4.61 3.43
C ASN A 49 -4.00 5.74 2.40
N ALA A 50 -3.87 6.98 2.86
CA ALA A 50 -3.62 8.13 1.98
C ALA A 50 -2.39 8.93 2.43
N GLN A 51 -1.53 9.30 1.50
CA GLN A 51 -0.39 10.18 1.76
C GLN A 51 -0.61 11.53 1.05
N PHE A 52 -0.42 12.64 1.75
CA PHE A 52 -0.55 13.98 1.18
C PHE A 52 0.82 14.60 0.91
N LEU A 53 1.14 14.80 -0.37
CA LEU A 53 2.38 15.44 -0.80
C LEU A 53 2.17 16.96 -0.95
N THR A 54 3.03 17.76 -0.32
CA THR A 54 2.95 19.23 -0.37
C THR A 54 4.32 19.89 -0.49
N ASN A 55 4.37 21.10 -1.04
CA ASN A 55 5.59 21.94 -1.08
C ASN A 55 5.61 23.01 0.04
N ILE A 56 4.68 22.96 0.99
CA ILE A 56 4.73 23.85 2.16
C ILE A 56 5.95 23.52 3.02
N ASN A 57 6.60 24.57 3.54
CA ASN A 57 7.61 24.43 4.58
C ASN A 57 6.91 24.30 5.93
N PHE A 58 7.01 23.12 6.54
CA PHE A 58 6.57 22.95 7.93
C PHE A 58 7.58 23.54 8.91
N ASP A 59 7.07 23.93 10.08
CA ASP A 59 7.88 24.40 11.19
C ASP A 59 8.83 23.30 11.70
N ASP A 60 9.88 23.70 12.43
CA ASP A 60 10.88 22.80 13.06
C ASP A 60 11.61 21.84 12.11
N ASN A 61 11.70 22.19 10.82
CA ASN A 61 12.29 21.36 9.76
C ASN A 61 11.61 19.99 9.60
N VAL A 62 10.34 19.88 9.95
CA VAL A 62 9.56 18.66 9.71
C VAL A 62 9.40 18.45 8.20
N ILE A 63 9.76 17.26 7.72
CA ILE A 63 9.63 16.89 6.30
C ILE A 63 8.52 15.85 6.05
N GLY A 64 7.97 15.29 7.12
CA GLY A 64 6.86 14.35 7.08
C GLY A 64 6.25 14.16 8.46
N ARG A 65 4.99 13.73 8.51
CA ARG A 65 4.32 13.33 9.74
C ARG A 65 3.18 12.38 9.45
N ALA A 66 3.03 11.35 10.27
CA ALA A 66 1.91 10.41 10.24
C ALA A 66 1.38 10.12 11.64
N TYR A 67 0.17 9.55 11.69
CA TYR A 67 -0.30 8.89 12.89
C TYR A 67 0.35 7.51 13.03
N GLU A 68 0.68 7.14 14.26
CA GLU A 68 1.28 5.85 14.55
C GLU A 68 0.21 4.75 14.66
N ARG A 69 0.53 3.53 14.20
CA ARG A 69 -0.28 2.31 14.40
C ARG A 69 -1.72 2.45 13.91
N SER A 70 -1.92 3.25 12.88
CA SER A 70 -3.24 3.66 12.38
C SER A 70 -3.59 3.10 11.00
N MET A 71 -2.80 2.17 10.46
CA MET A 71 -3.11 1.54 9.17
C MET A 71 -4.53 0.94 9.19
N CYS A 72 -5.34 1.24 8.16
CA CYS A 72 -6.77 0.92 8.03
C CYS A 72 -7.77 1.78 8.84
N ASP A 73 -7.33 2.62 9.78
CA ASP A 73 -8.26 3.51 10.48
C ASP A 73 -8.88 4.52 9.50
N PRO A 74 -10.21 4.73 9.47
CA PRO A 74 -10.87 5.61 8.50
C PRO A 74 -10.40 7.07 8.54
N LYS A 75 -9.97 7.57 9.70
CA LYS A 75 -9.51 8.94 9.86
C LYS A 75 -8.00 9.03 9.82
N THR A 76 -7.33 8.20 10.62
CA THR A 76 -5.92 8.36 10.97
C THR A 76 -4.97 7.50 10.13
N SER A 77 -5.47 6.68 9.19
CA SER A 77 -4.60 6.02 8.21
C SER A 77 -4.13 6.99 7.12
N VAL A 78 -3.34 7.97 7.56
CA VAL A 78 -2.79 9.04 6.75
C VAL A 78 -1.38 9.43 7.16
N GLY A 79 -0.64 10.01 6.21
CA GLY A 79 0.58 10.77 6.44
C GLY A 79 0.64 12.01 5.55
N ILE A 80 1.44 12.99 5.95
CA ILE A 80 1.79 14.16 5.16
C ILE A 80 3.28 14.12 4.86
N VAL A 81 3.68 14.48 3.64
CA VAL A 81 5.06 14.45 3.16
C VAL A 81 5.36 15.76 2.47
N LYS A 82 6.50 16.38 2.80
CA LYS A 82 7.03 17.52 2.08
C LYS A 82 7.77 17.05 0.83
N ASP A 83 7.55 17.70 -0.31
CA ASP A 83 8.39 17.57 -1.50
C ASP A 83 9.72 18.32 -1.29
N HIS A 84 10.58 17.76 -0.44
CA HIS A 84 11.78 18.43 0.07
C HIS A 84 13.02 18.28 -0.82
N SER A 85 12.91 17.55 -1.94
CA SER A 85 14.06 17.32 -2.82
C SER A 85 13.65 17.02 -4.26
N THR A 86 14.44 17.55 -5.20
CA THR A 86 14.34 17.20 -6.63
C THR A 86 14.75 15.75 -6.92
N VAL A 87 15.44 15.08 -5.98
CA VAL A 87 15.73 13.66 -6.07
C VAL A 87 14.54 12.88 -5.48
N HIS A 88 13.64 12.42 -6.34
CA HIS A 88 12.39 11.73 -5.98
C HIS A 88 12.58 10.58 -4.98
N LEU A 89 13.72 9.88 -5.00
CA LEU A 89 14.03 8.82 -4.04
C LEU A 89 14.04 9.32 -2.58
N TYR A 90 14.43 10.57 -2.32
CA TYR A 90 14.41 11.15 -0.98
C TYR A 90 12.99 11.39 -0.48
N VAL A 91 12.11 11.89 -1.35
CA VAL A 91 10.69 12.09 -1.03
C VAL A 91 10.00 10.75 -0.83
N ALA A 92 10.27 9.77 -1.71
CA ALA A 92 9.76 8.40 -1.58
C ALA A 92 10.20 7.74 -0.25
N SER A 93 11.40 8.03 0.23
CA SER A 93 11.86 7.54 1.53
C SER A 93 11.10 8.14 2.70
N THR A 94 10.80 9.44 2.63
CA THR A 94 9.99 10.09 3.66
C THR A 94 8.59 9.52 3.65
N MET A 95 7.99 9.30 2.48
CA MET A 95 6.69 8.62 2.38
C MET A 95 6.74 7.21 2.95
N ALA A 96 7.79 6.43 2.68
CA ALA A 96 7.98 5.11 3.28
C ALA A 96 8.15 5.16 4.80
N HIS A 97 8.81 6.20 5.33
CA HIS A 97 8.94 6.45 6.76
C HIS A 97 7.58 6.74 7.40
N GLU A 98 6.78 7.63 6.81
CA GLU A 98 5.45 7.97 7.33
C GLU A 98 4.48 6.79 7.27
N MET A 99 4.52 5.99 6.19
CA MET A 99 3.78 4.73 6.14
C MET A 99 4.28 3.72 7.17
N GLY A 100 5.58 3.72 7.49
CA GLY A 100 6.17 2.93 8.57
C GLY A 100 5.55 3.23 9.93
N HIS A 101 5.35 4.51 10.26
CA HIS A 101 4.61 4.94 11.46
C HIS A 101 3.17 4.41 11.43
N ASN A 102 2.44 4.56 10.32
CA ASN A 102 1.08 4.01 10.20
C ASN A 102 1.05 2.48 10.43
N LEU A 103 2.12 1.77 10.04
CA LEU A 103 2.32 0.33 10.21
C LEU A 103 2.97 -0.05 11.56
N GLY A 104 3.04 0.88 12.50
CA GLY A 104 3.42 0.64 13.89
C GLY A 104 4.91 0.52 14.14
N MET A 105 5.75 1.06 13.26
CA MET A 105 7.19 1.20 13.47
C MET A 105 7.48 2.54 14.12
N ASP A 106 8.36 2.57 15.11
CA ASP A 106 8.84 3.80 15.73
C ASP A 106 10.21 4.19 15.13
N HIS A 107 10.74 5.34 15.53
CA HIS A 107 12.09 5.73 15.15
C HIS A 107 13.15 4.73 15.63
N ASP A 108 14.17 4.52 14.79
CA ASP A 108 15.31 3.68 15.11
C ASP A 108 16.16 4.29 16.23
N GLY A 109 16.43 3.50 17.27
CA GLY A 109 17.39 3.80 18.32
C GLY A 109 18.81 3.33 17.97
N SER A 110 19.78 3.59 18.86
CA SER A 110 21.21 3.25 18.64
C SER A 110 21.49 1.75 18.46
N GLN A 111 20.57 0.90 18.88
CA GLN A 111 20.71 -0.57 18.81
C GLN A 111 20.20 -1.15 17.49
N CYS A 112 19.51 -0.35 16.66
CA CYS A 112 18.83 -0.80 15.47
C CYS A 112 19.76 -0.76 14.25
N ASN A 113 19.70 -1.78 13.40
CA ASN A 113 20.63 -1.96 12.29
C ASN A 113 19.94 -2.40 10.99
N CYS A 114 20.34 -1.78 9.88
CA CYS A 114 19.93 -2.13 8.52
C CYS A 114 21.12 -2.33 7.56
N GLY A 115 22.35 -2.38 8.08
CA GLY A 115 23.57 -2.53 7.29
C GLY A 115 23.97 -1.28 6.50
N GLY A 116 23.48 -0.10 6.89
CA GLY A 116 23.80 1.19 6.28
C GLY A 116 23.80 2.33 7.30
N ALA A 117 24.20 3.53 6.90
CA ALA A 117 24.40 4.65 7.83
C ALA A 117 23.10 5.40 8.23
N GLY A 118 21.95 5.02 7.68
CA GLY A 118 20.64 5.50 8.09
C GLY A 118 19.57 4.59 7.52
N CYS A 119 18.66 4.10 8.35
CA CYS A 119 17.58 3.21 7.94
C CYS A 119 16.33 4.03 7.61
N VAL A 120 15.31 3.41 7.01
CA VAL A 120 14.07 4.13 6.65
C VAL A 120 13.44 4.82 7.86
N MET A 121 13.44 4.18 9.03
CA MET A 121 12.87 4.73 10.28
C MET A 121 13.85 5.54 11.12
N SER A 122 14.99 5.96 10.58
CA SER A 122 15.86 6.90 11.29
C SER A 122 15.15 8.24 11.51
N ALA A 123 15.25 8.81 12.72
CA ALA A 123 14.56 10.06 13.09
C ALA A 123 15.00 11.29 12.27
N THR A 124 16.14 11.22 11.59
CA THR A 124 16.64 12.26 10.71
C THR A 124 17.05 11.66 9.37
N ILE A 125 16.78 12.39 8.29
CA ILE A 125 17.19 11.96 6.96
C ILE A 125 18.70 12.22 6.77
N THR A 126 19.45 11.21 6.37
CA THR A 126 20.88 11.32 6.09
C THR A 126 21.16 11.15 4.60
N ARG A 127 22.24 11.78 4.09
CA ARG A 127 22.63 11.69 2.67
C ARG A 127 23.04 10.27 2.26
N SER A 128 23.65 9.53 3.19
CA SER A 128 24.16 8.16 3.01
C SER A 128 23.21 7.11 3.63
N ARG A 129 21.94 7.11 3.22
CA ARG A 129 20.92 6.22 3.77
C ARG A 129 20.78 4.89 3.02
N SER A 130 20.23 3.91 3.71
CA SER A 130 19.75 2.63 3.20
C SER A 130 18.25 2.73 2.90
N TYR A 131 17.80 2.03 1.85
CA TYR A 131 16.37 1.82 1.58
C TYR A 131 15.77 0.66 2.39
N LYS A 132 16.53 0.14 3.35
CA LYS A 132 16.14 -1.00 4.18
C LYS A 132 15.57 -0.51 5.51
N PHE A 133 14.55 -1.23 5.97
CA PHE A 133 14.08 -1.16 7.34
C PHE A 133 15.06 -1.88 8.26
N SER A 134 15.23 -1.36 9.48
CA SER A 134 16.06 -1.99 10.51
C SER A 134 15.45 -3.30 11.00
N ASP A 135 16.25 -4.08 11.71
CA ASP A 135 15.78 -5.20 12.52
C ASP A 135 14.71 -4.79 13.56
N CYS A 136 14.87 -3.63 14.21
CA CYS A 136 13.86 -3.07 15.12
C CYS A 136 12.54 -2.80 14.41
N SER A 137 12.56 -2.10 13.27
CA SER A 137 11.37 -1.79 12.48
C SER A 137 10.64 -3.07 12.07
N LYS A 138 11.39 -4.10 11.63
CA LYS A 138 10.82 -5.40 11.26
C LYS A 138 10.12 -6.08 12.43
N ASN A 139 10.72 -6.08 13.62
CA ASN A 139 10.13 -6.65 14.83
C ASN A 139 8.87 -5.88 15.25
N GLN A 140 8.93 -4.55 15.29
CA GLN A 140 7.79 -3.69 15.62
C GLN A 140 6.61 -3.91 14.67
N TYR A 141 6.88 -4.00 13.37
CA TYR A 141 5.86 -4.31 12.37
C TYR A 141 5.19 -5.68 12.59
N GLN A 142 5.97 -6.73 12.90
CA GLN A 142 5.40 -8.06 13.21
C GLN A 142 4.52 -8.03 14.46
N ASN A 143 4.95 -7.30 15.49
CA ASN A 143 4.15 -7.10 16.71
C ASN A 143 2.87 -6.32 16.41
N TYR A 144 2.94 -5.28 15.57
CA TYR A 144 1.77 -4.54 15.11
C TYR A 144 0.77 -5.44 14.40
N LEU A 145 1.20 -6.25 13.42
CA LEU A 145 0.33 -7.18 12.72
C LEU A 145 -0.35 -8.19 13.66
N THR A 146 0.39 -8.71 14.64
CA THR A 146 -0.10 -9.73 15.57
C THR A 146 -1.13 -9.14 16.55
N ASN A 147 -0.88 -7.93 17.04
CA ASN A 147 -1.71 -7.30 18.06
C ASN A 147 -2.93 -6.57 17.49
N TYR A 148 -2.77 -5.86 16.37
CA TYR A 148 -3.82 -5.00 15.80
C TYR A 148 -4.60 -5.67 14.66
N LYS A 149 -4.00 -6.64 13.96
CA LYS A 149 -4.64 -7.42 12.87
C LYS A 149 -5.39 -6.52 11.86
N PRO A 150 -4.75 -5.51 11.27
CA PRO A 150 -5.40 -4.58 10.33
C PRO A 150 -5.97 -5.33 9.12
N GLN A 151 -7.30 -5.41 9.00
CA GLN A 151 -7.95 -6.27 8.01
C GLN A 151 -7.88 -5.75 6.57
N CYS A 152 -7.75 -4.43 6.37
CA CYS A 152 -7.79 -3.83 5.03
C CYS A 152 -6.58 -4.26 4.17
N ILE A 153 -5.40 -4.42 4.78
CA ILE A 153 -4.14 -4.79 4.11
C ILE A 153 -3.92 -6.30 3.93
N ILE A 154 -4.91 -7.15 4.25
CA ILE A 154 -4.83 -8.61 4.08
C ILE A 154 -5.28 -9.04 2.67
N ASN A 155 -6.07 -8.20 2.00
CA ASN A 155 -6.59 -8.52 0.67
C ASN A 155 -5.56 -8.15 -0.41
N GLN A 156 -5.40 -8.99 -1.43
CA GLN A 156 -4.67 -8.60 -2.63
C GLN A 156 -5.55 -7.64 -3.48
N PRO A 157 -5.01 -6.49 -3.91
CA PRO A 157 -5.72 -5.59 -4.84
C PRO A 157 -5.89 -6.30 -6.20
N LEU A 158 -7.04 -6.07 -6.86
CA LEU A 158 -7.24 -6.58 -8.22
C LEU A 158 -6.42 -5.73 -9.20
N ARG A 159 -5.93 -6.33 -10.30
CA ARG A 159 -5.16 -5.59 -11.33
C ARG A 159 -5.93 -4.38 -11.89
N THR A 160 -7.26 -4.43 -11.90
CA THR A 160 -8.15 -3.34 -12.36
C THR A 160 -8.21 -2.14 -11.41
N ASP A 161 -7.73 -2.29 -10.17
CA ASP A 161 -7.84 -1.26 -9.12
C ASP A 161 -6.60 -0.36 -9.04
N THR A 162 -5.60 -0.58 -9.93
CA THR A 162 -4.35 0.19 -9.95
C THR A 162 -4.34 1.22 -11.08
N VAL A 163 -3.97 2.48 -10.75
CA VAL A 163 -3.89 3.60 -11.73
C VAL A 163 -2.46 3.81 -12.25
N SER A 164 -1.47 3.15 -11.65
CA SER A 164 -0.08 3.17 -12.13
C SER A 164 0.05 2.58 -13.53
N THR A 165 0.89 3.19 -14.37
CA THR A 165 1.42 2.49 -15.56
C THR A 165 2.11 1.21 -15.12
N PRO A 166 1.79 0.05 -15.70
CA PRO A 166 2.54 -1.20 -15.49
C PRO A 166 4.04 -0.94 -15.65
N VAL A 167 4.80 -1.03 -14.56
CA VAL A 167 6.26 -1.00 -14.60
C VAL A 167 6.71 -2.45 -14.57
N SER A 168 7.25 -2.94 -15.68
CA SER A 168 7.85 -4.27 -15.79
C SER A 168 8.80 -4.50 -14.61
N GLY A 169 8.54 -5.54 -13.81
CA GLY A 169 9.34 -5.91 -12.63
C GLY A 169 8.87 -5.37 -11.27
N ASN A 170 7.89 -4.46 -11.21
CA ASN A 170 7.25 -3.99 -9.97
C ASN A 170 5.78 -4.43 -9.83
N GLU A 171 5.21 -5.05 -10.87
CA GLU A 171 3.96 -5.80 -10.70
C GLU A 171 4.25 -6.99 -9.81
N LEU A 172 3.50 -7.09 -8.71
CA LEU A 172 3.29 -8.28 -7.87
C LEU A 172 4.41 -9.32 -8.00
N LEU A 173 5.25 -9.46 -6.97
CA LEU A 173 6.10 -10.65 -6.78
C LEU A 173 5.22 -11.92 -6.68
N GLN A 174 4.62 -12.32 -7.78
CA GLN A 174 4.45 -13.71 -8.14
C GLN A 174 5.79 -14.09 -8.70
N ASN A 175 6.60 -14.66 -7.81
CA ASN A 175 7.72 -15.52 -8.09
C ASN A 175 8.46 -15.17 -9.39
N SER A 176 9.65 -14.59 -9.27
CA SER A 176 10.69 -14.65 -10.31
C SER A 176 11.16 -16.10 -10.63
N ALA A 177 10.33 -17.09 -10.29
CA ALA A 177 10.42 -18.52 -10.52
C ALA A 177 9.04 -19.11 -10.87
N ASP A 178 8.04 -18.30 -11.25
CA ASP A 178 6.77 -18.83 -11.74
C ASP A 178 6.99 -19.43 -13.15
N PRO A 179 6.85 -20.75 -13.32
CA PRO A 179 7.11 -21.39 -14.61
C PRO A 179 6.18 -20.88 -15.73
N CYS A 180 5.05 -20.27 -15.37
CA CYS A 180 4.04 -19.81 -16.31
C CYS A 180 4.28 -18.39 -16.85
N TYR A 181 5.18 -17.62 -16.24
CA TYR A 181 5.39 -16.19 -16.53
C TYR A 181 6.60 -15.94 -17.44
N ASP A 182 6.43 -15.06 -18.43
CA ASP A 182 7.52 -14.50 -19.24
C ASP A 182 7.88 -13.08 -18.76
N PRO A 183 9.06 -12.88 -18.14
CA PRO A 183 9.48 -11.58 -17.64
C PRO A 183 9.82 -10.57 -18.74
N LEU A 184 10.05 -11.01 -19.99
CA LEU A 184 10.37 -10.11 -21.10
C LEU A 184 9.10 -9.53 -21.74
N THR A 185 8.06 -10.33 -21.88
CA THR A 185 6.80 -9.93 -22.53
C THR A 185 5.71 -9.52 -21.53
N CYS A 186 5.90 -9.78 -20.23
CA CYS A 186 4.90 -9.53 -19.18
C CYS A 186 3.56 -10.23 -19.45
N HIS A 187 3.63 -11.44 -19.99
CA HIS A 187 2.50 -12.28 -20.39
C HIS A 187 2.72 -13.74 -19.96
N PRO A 188 1.68 -14.60 -19.99
CA PRO A 188 1.91 -16.03 -19.90
C PRO A 188 2.86 -16.46 -21.00
N ARG A 189 3.75 -17.41 -20.70
CA ARG A 189 4.62 -18.00 -21.74
C ARG A 189 3.78 -18.57 -22.88
N GLU A 190 4.37 -18.60 -24.07
CA GLU A 190 3.69 -19.16 -25.24
C GLU A 190 3.18 -20.59 -24.97
N GLY A 191 1.88 -20.80 -25.13
CA GLY A 191 1.20 -22.08 -24.86
C GLY A 191 0.56 -22.19 -23.47
N GLU A 192 0.81 -21.24 -22.57
CA GLU A 192 0.18 -21.18 -21.24
C GLU A 192 -1.05 -20.28 -21.23
N GLU A 193 -2.04 -20.62 -20.41
CA GLU A 193 -3.33 -19.90 -20.36
C GLU A 193 -3.34 -18.83 -19.26
N CYS A 194 -2.58 -19.04 -18.18
CA CYS A 194 -2.49 -18.11 -17.06
C CYS A 194 -1.11 -18.10 -16.42
N GLU A 195 -0.73 -16.96 -15.88
CA GLU A 195 0.53 -16.78 -15.15
C GLU A 195 0.37 -17.26 -13.70
N SER A 196 -0.69 -16.79 -13.04
CA SER A 196 -0.76 -16.77 -11.58
C SER A 196 -2.15 -16.34 -11.11
N GLY A 197 -2.48 -16.64 -9.86
CA GLY A 197 -3.73 -16.23 -9.24
C GLY A 197 -4.54 -17.39 -8.66
N PRO A 198 -5.59 -17.09 -7.87
CA PRO A 198 -6.39 -18.11 -7.17
C PRO A 198 -7.14 -19.06 -8.12
N CYS A 199 -7.38 -18.65 -9.38
CA CYS A 199 -7.98 -19.47 -10.43
C CYS A 199 -6.97 -20.00 -11.46
N CYS A 200 -5.67 -20.04 -11.13
CA CYS A 200 -4.63 -20.59 -11.98
C CYS A 200 -3.95 -21.80 -11.32
N ARG A 201 -3.77 -22.90 -12.05
CA ARG A 201 -3.01 -24.07 -11.57
C ARG A 201 -2.27 -24.71 -12.73
N ASN A 202 -0.97 -24.95 -12.56
CA ASN A 202 -0.12 -25.50 -13.61
C ASN A 202 -0.30 -24.75 -14.94
N CYS A 203 -0.31 -23.42 -14.87
CA CYS A 203 -0.42 -22.52 -16.02
C CYS A 203 -1.74 -22.61 -16.81
N LYS A 204 -2.77 -23.26 -16.25
CA LYS A 204 -4.11 -23.40 -16.84
C LYS A 204 -5.21 -22.81 -15.97
N PHE A 205 -6.26 -22.32 -16.61
CA PHE A 205 -7.43 -21.84 -15.87
C PHE A 205 -8.10 -22.99 -15.12
N LEU A 206 -8.45 -22.74 -13.86
CA LEU A 206 -9.32 -23.64 -13.11
C LEU A 206 -10.72 -23.64 -13.72
N LYS A 207 -11.35 -24.82 -13.78
CA LYS A 207 -12.67 -25.02 -14.34
C LYS A 207 -13.71 -24.08 -13.69
N GLU A 208 -14.67 -23.63 -14.49
CA GLU A 208 -15.83 -22.87 -14.01
C GLU A 208 -16.51 -23.59 -12.84
N GLY A 209 -16.85 -22.83 -11.79
CA GLY A 209 -17.45 -23.36 -10.56
C GLY A 209 -16.44 -23.86 -9.52
N THR A 210 -15.13 -23.79 -9.79
CA THR A 210 -14.11 -24.09 -8.77
C THR A 210 -14.09 -22.98 -7.72
N ILE A 211 -14.17 -23.34 -6.43
CA ILE A 211 -14.12 -22.36 -5.34
C ILE A 211 -12.71 -21.75 -5.28
N CYS A 212 -12.63 -20.43 -5.41
CA CYS A 212 -11.39 -19.67 -5.36
C CYS A 212 -11.25 -18.81 -4.10
N LYS A 213 -12.36 -18.45 -3.45
CA LYS A 213 -12.36 -17.83 -2.14
C LYS A 213 -13.53 -18.36 -1.31
N ARG A 214 -13.21 -19.05 -0.22
CA ARG A 214 -14.22 -19.54 0.72
C ARG A 214 -14.87 -18.38 1.48
N ALA A 215 -16.16 -18.48 1.69
CA ALA A 215 -16.93 -17.59 2.54
C ALA A 215 -16.45 -17.62 3.99
N ARG A 216 -16.79 -16.57 4.74
CA ARG A 216 -16.71 -16.55 6.20
C ARG A 216 -18.12 -16.31 6.75
N GLY A 217 -18.64 -17.23 7.54
CA GLY A 217 -20.02 -17.15 8.06
C GLY A 217 -21.06 -17.56 7.01
N ASP A 218 -22.20 -16.85 6.99
CA ASP A 218 -23.37 -17.15 6.13
C ASP A 218 -23.25 -16.59 4.69
N ASP A 219 -22.09 -16.04 4.34
CA ASP A 219 -21.80 -15.57 2.98
C ASP A 219 -21.65 -16.74 1.99
N MET A 220 -21.80 -16.46 0.68
CA MET A 220 -21.49 -17.44 -0.37
C MET A 220 -19.99 -17.52 -0.68
N ASP A 221 -19.54 -18.60 -1.30
CA ASP A 221 -18.17 -18.69 -1.85
C ASP A 221 -18.04 -17.85 -3.13
N ASP A 222 -16.81 -17.47 -3.48
CA ASP A 222 -16.46 -16.97 -4.82
C ASP A 222 -15.89 -18.10 -5.68
N TYR A 223 -16.23 -18.09 -6.97
CA TYR A 223 -15.96 -19.20 -7.90
C TYR A 223 -15.23 -18.72 -9.16
N CYS A 224 -14.31 -19.54 -9.66
CA CYS A 224 -13.66 -19.34 -10.95
C CYS A 224 -14.68 -19.40 -12.09
N ASN A 225 -14.43 -18.62 -13.14
CA ASN A 225 -15.26 -18.57 -14.36
C ASN A 225 -14.66 -19.39 -15.53
N GLY A 226 -13.51 -20.03 -15.33
CA GLY A 226 -12.80 -20.79 -16.38
C GLY A 226 -12.13 -19.96 -17.48
N LYS A 227 -12.08 -18.62 -17.33
CA LYS A 227 -11.59 -17.69 -18.36
C LYS A 227 -10.53 -16.71 -17.84
N THR A 228 -10.48 -16.49 -16.54
CA THR A 228 -9.57 -15.55 -15.89
C THR A 228 -8.88 -16.23 -14.71
N CYS A 229 -7.66 -15.79 -14.40
CA CYS A 229 -6.92 -16.27 -13.24
C CYS A 229 -7.34 -15.56 -11.93
N ASP A 230 -8.02 -14.42 -12.05
CA ASP A 230 -8.67 -13.72 -10.94
C ASP A 230 -9.87 -14.52 -10.41
N CYS A 231 -10.14 -14.35 -9.11
CA CYS A 231 -11.32 -14.89 -8.45
C CYS A 231 -12.45 -13.84 -8.46
N PRO A 232 -13.41 -13.91 -9.41
CA PRO A 232 -14.48 -12.92 -9.47
C PRO A 232 -15.38 -13.05 -8.25
N ARG A 233 -15.86 -11.91 -7.73
CA ARG A 233 -16.83 -11.92 -6.62
C ARG A 233 -18.13 -12.56 -7.11
N ASN A 234 -18.68 -13.45 -6.31
CA ASN A 234 -19.97 -14.08 -6.60
C ASN A 234 -21.06 -12.99 -6.72
N PRO A 235 -21.77 -12.92 -7.88
CA PRO A 235 -22.73 -11.87 -8.17
C PRO A 235 -23.95 -11.87 -7.24
N HIS A 236 -24.18 -12.98 -6.53
CA HIS A 236 -25.28 -13.09 -5.58
C HIS A 236 -24.93 -12.59 -4.17
N LYS A 237 -23.67 -12.19 -3.91
CA LYS A 237 -23.27 -11.57 -2.64
C LYS A 237 -23.86 -10.18 -2.51
N GLY A 238 -24.19 -9.78 -1.27
CA GLY A 238 -24.52 -8.39 -0.93
C GLY A 238 -23.38 -7.42 -1.30
N PRO A 239 -23.62 -6.09 -1.23
CA PRO A 239 -22.65 -5.07 -1.63
C PRO A 239 -21.28 -5.32 -0.99
N ALA A 240 -20.23 -5.18 -1.78
CA ALA A 240 -18.86 -5.43 -1.33
C ALA A 240 -18.48 -4.45 -0.23
N THR A 241 -18.00 -4.97 0.90
CA THR A 241 -17.17 -4.19 1.82
C THR A 241 -15.93 -3.70 1.06
N ALA A 242 -15.53 -2.46 1.35
CA ALA A 242 -14.46 -1.72 0.68
C ALA A 242 -13.22 -2.60 0.38
N LYS A 243 -12.76 -2.57 -0.87
CA LYS A 243 -11.58 -3.30 -1.35
C LYS A 243 -10.37 -2.36 -1.39
N GLY A 244 -9.23 -2.85 -0.92
CA GLY A 244 -8.03 -2.09 -0.59
C GLY A 244 -7.20 -1.65 -1.79
N SER A 245 -6.53 -0.52 -1.61
CA SER A 245 -5.48 0.08 -2.47
C SER A 245 -4.95 1.34 -1.73
N VAL A 246 -3.72 1.81 -1.95
CA VAL A 246 -3.16 3.01 -1.28
C VAL A 246 -3.27 4.23 -2.21
N LEU A 247 -3.74 5.37 -1.71
CA LEU A 247 -3.80 6.61 -2.49
C LEU A 247 -2.52 7.46 -2.27
N MET A 248 -1.87 7.91 -3.34
CA MET A 248 -0.86 8.99 -3.30
C MET A 248 -1.44 10.29 -3.85
#